data_AF-A0A1F9K868-F1
#
_entry.id   AF-A0A1F9K868-F1
#
_cell.length_a   1.000
_cell.length_b   1.000
_cell.length_c   1.000
_cell.angle_alpha   90.00
_cell.angle_beta   90.00
_cell.angle_gamma   90.00
#
_symmetry.space_group_name_H-M   'P 1'
#
loop_
_entity.id
_entity.type
_entity.pdbx_description
1 polymer ?
#
loop_
_entity_poly.entity_id
_entity_poly.type
_entity_poly.pdbx_seq_one_letter_code
_entity_poly.pdbx_strand_id
1 'polypeptide(L)' 'MSKATETVVKMIESLPEKAQERVVEELRDLVEDARDEGRWDDLFERKKAGLVAAARKARKDIAAGKASDMDYDKL' A
#
# COMPACT_ATOMS: atom_id res chain seq x y z
N MET A 1 9.79 20.06 11.09
CA MET A 1 8.98 20.09 9.85
C MET A 1 9.90 20.12 8.65
N SER A 2 9.54 19.46 7.55
CA SER A 2 10.26 19.64 6.28
C SER A 2 9.81 20.92 5.57
N LYS A 3 10.60 21.43 4.63
CA LYS A 3 10.22 22.59 3.79
C LYS A 3 8.91 22.33 3.03
N ALA A 4 8.67 21.08 2.61
CA ALA A 4 7.43 20.67 1.96
C ALA A 4 6.24 20.78 2.93
N THR A 5 6.38 20.29 4.16
CA THR A 5 5.32 20.37 5.18
C THR A 5 4.97 21.82 5.52
N GLU A 6 5.97 22.70 5.67
CA GLU A 6 5.74 24.13 5.90
C GLU A 6 4.99 24.79 4.73
N THR A 7 5.32 24.40 3.50
CA THR A 7 4.66 24.94 2.30
C THR A 7 3.19 24.55 2.25
N VAL A 8 2.87 23.28 2.52
CA VAL A 8 1.48 22.79 2.55
C VAL A 8 0.67 23.50 3.63
N VAL A 9 1.23 23.69 4.83
CA VAL A 9 0.55 24.42 5.91
C VAL A 9 0.21 25.85 5.47
N LYS A 10 1.17 26.60 4.92
CA LYS A 10 0.93 27.98 4.44
C LYS A 10 -0.09 28.05 3.31
N MET A 11 -0.12 27.05 2.43
CA MET A 11 -1.13 26.98 1.37
C MET A 11 -2.54 26.81 1.95
N ILE A 12 -2.72 25.96 2.95
CA ILE A 12 -4.01 25.76 3.63
C ILE A 12 -4.42 27.02 4.39
N GLU A 13 -3.50 27.62 5.16
CA GLU A 13 -3.76 28.86 5.92
C GLU A 13 -4.23 30.04 5.03
N SER A 14 -3.84 30.05 3.75
CA SER A 14 -4.24 31.09 2.80
C SER A 14 -5.70 31.01 2.33
N LEU A 15 -6.40 29.92 2.65
CA LEU A 15 -7.78 29.68 2.22
C LEU A 15 -8.79 30.19 3.26
N PRO A 16 -10.04 30.51 2.85
CA PRO A 16 -11.14 30.73 3.79
C PRO A 16 -11.38 29.48 4.65
N GLU A 17 -11.80 29.65 5.90
CA GLU A 17 -11.97 28.57 6.89
C GLU A 17 -12.74 27.35 6.36
N LYS A 18 -13.89 27.56 5.70
CA LYS A 18 -14.67 26.47 5.10
C LYS A 18 -13.92 25.68 4.02
N ALA A 19 -13.02 26.34 3.29
CA ALA A 19 -12.18 25.68 2.31
C ALA A 19 -11.00 24.95 2.97
N GLN A 20 -10.50 25.43 4.11
CA GLN A 20 -9.50 24.71 4.90
C GLN A 20 -10.03 23.37 5.38
N GLU A 21 -11.24 23.34 5.96
CA GLU A 21 -11.89 22.12 6.44
C GLU A 21 -12.04 21.09 5.32
N ARG A 22 -12.55 21.52 4.16
CA ARG A 22 -12.68 20.66 2.98
C ARG A 22 -11.35 20.09 2.50
N VAL A 23 -10.30 20.91 2.44
CA VAL A 23 -8.97 20.45 2.03
C VAL A 23 -8.38 19.46 3.03
N VAL A 24 -8.63 19.64 4.33
CA VAL A 24 -8.19 18.68 5.36
C VAL A 24 -8.90 17.33 5.21
N GLU A 25 -10.18 17.32 4.84
CA GLU A 25 -10.92 16.07 4.54
C GLU A 25 -10.27 15.33 3.36
N GLU A 26 -10.01 16.01 2.25
CA GLU A 26 -9.39 15.40 1.07
C GLU A 26 -7.95 14.91 1.34
N LEU A 27 -7.18 15.63 2.17
CA LEU A 27 -5.83 15.22 2.58
C LEU A 27 -5.81 14.01 3.49
N ARG A 28 -6.89 13.74 4.24
CA ARG A 28 -6.95 12.57 5.13
C ARG A 28 -6.84 11.27 4.33
N ASP A 29 -7.58 11.16 3.23
CA ASP A 29 -7.56 9.97 2.37
C ASP A 29 -6.18 9.78 1.75
N LEU A 30 -5.57 10.85 1.23
CA LEU A 30 -4.21 10.82 0.69
C LEU A 30 -3.15 10.35 1.71
N VAL A 31 -3.31 10.73 2.98
CA VAL A 31 -2.40 10.30 4.05
C VAL A 31 -2.58 8.82 4.39
N GLU A 32 -3.82 8.32 4.42
CA GLU A 32 -4.08 6.91 4.66
C GLU A 32 -3.58 6.03 3.50
N ASP A 33 -3.81 6.44 2.24
CA ASP A 33 -3.26 5.75 1.08
C ASP A 33 -1.73 5.66 1.13
N ALA A 34 -1.05 6.77 1.48
CA ALA A 34 0.40 6.79 1.62
C ALA A 34 0.91 5.91 2.77
N ARG A 35 0.15 5.81 3.87
CA ARG A 35 0.47 4.90 4.98
C ARG A 35 0.32 3.45 4.56
N ASP A 36 -0.73 3.13 3.80
CA ASP A 36 -1.01 1.79 3.33
C ASP A 36 0.03 1.30 2.34
N GLU A 37 0.41 2.13 1.38
CA GLU A 37 1.50 1.84 0.46
C GLU A 37 2.83 1.61 1.22
N GLY A 38 3.14 2.47 2.20
CA GLY A 38 4.34 2.30 3.03
C GLY A 38 4.32 0.98 3.83
N ARG A 39 3.16 0.61 4.39
CA ARG A 39 2.98 -0.69 5.07
C ARG A 39 3.16 -1.85 4.11
N TRP A 40 2.62 -1.74 2.89
CA TRP A 40 2.75 -2.75 1.86
C TRP A 40 4.21 -2.95 1.46
N ASP A 41 4.94 -1.88 1.16
CA ASP A 41 6.35 -1.94 0.79
C ASP A 41 7.21 -2.59 1.86
N ASP A 42 7.02 -2.18 3.13
CA ASP A 42 7.73 -2.77 4.27
C ASP A 42 7.46 -4.27 4.42
N LEU A 43 6.20 -4.68 4.29
CA LEU A 43 5.81 -6.09 4.37
C LEU A 43 6.37 -6.87 3.19
N PHE A 44 6.29 -6.31 1.99
CA PHE A 44 6.78 -6.94 0.77
C PHE A 44 8.27 -7.16 0.86
N GLU A 45 9.08 -6.14 1.15
CA GLU A 45 10.54 -6.28 1.23
C GLU A 45 10.96 -7.32 2.29
N ARG A 46 10.27 -7.37 3.44
CA ARG A 46 10.52 -8.41 4.46
C ARG A 46 10.17 -9.82 3.99
N LYS A 47 9.17 -9.99 3.12
CA LYS A 47 8.63 -11.31 2.71
C LYS A 47 9.05 -11.75 1.31
N LYS A 48 9.64 -10.86 0.51
CA LYS A 48 9.97 -11.04 -0.91
C LYS A 48 10.75 -12.32 -1.19
N ALA A 49 11.78 -12.61 -0.39
CA ALA A 49 12.56 -13.84 -0.55
C ALA A 49 11.71 -15.11 -0.36
N GLY A 50 10.81 -15.10 0.63
CA GLY A 50 9.87 -16.18 0.88
C GLY A 50 8.85 -16.34 -0.26
N LEU A 51 8.32 -15.23 -0.77
CA LEU A 51 7.43 -15.23 -1.94
C LEU A 51 8.12 -15.81 -3.18
N VAL A 52 9.38 -15.43 -3.45
CA VAL A 52 10.17 -16.00 -4.54
C VAL A 52 10.39 -17.50 -4.35
N ALA A 53 10.71 -17.94 -3.14
CA ALA A 53 10.89 -19.36 -2.84
C ALA A 53 9.58 -20.15 -3.05
N ALA A 54 8.45 -19.62 -2.57
CA ALA A 54 7.13 -20.20 -2.76
C ALA A 54 6.76 -20.30 -4.24
N ALA A 55 6.98 -19.24 -5.03
CA ALA A 55 6.73 -19.24 -6.47
C ALA A 55 7.60 -20.27 -7.21
N ARG A 56 8.88 -20.39 -6.85
CA ARG A 56 9.77 -21.43 -7.40
C ARG A 56 9.29 -22.83 -7.07
N LYS A 57 8.86 -23.06 -5.82
CA LYS A 57 8.30 -24.35 -5.39
C LYS A 57 7.03 -24.68 -6.17
N ALA A 58 6.09 -23.73 -6.29
CA ALA A 58 4.86 -23.92 -7.06
C ALA A 58 5.15 -24.34 -8.51
N ARG A 59 6.10 -23.68 -9.18
CA ARG A 59 6.53 -24.05 -10.55
C ARG A 59 7.08 -25.49 -10.63
N LYS A 60 7.88 -25.91 -9.63
CA LYS A 60 8.40 -27.28 -9.56
C LYS A 60 7.27 -28.29 -9.32
N ASP A 61 6.34 -27.98 -8.43
CA ASP A 61 5.20 -28.84 -8.11
C ASP A 61 4.28 -29.01 -9.33
N ILE A 62 4.04 -27.94 -10.11
CA ILE A 62 3.33 -27.99 -11.39
C ILE A 62 4.07 -28.91 -12.39
N ALA A 63 5.37 -28.71 -12.59
CA ALA A 63 6.15 -29.53 -13.51
C ALA A 63 6.20 -31.01 -13.11
N ALA A 64 6.11 -31.28 -11.80
CA ALA A 64 6.04 -32.63 -11.24
C ALA A 64 4.62 -33.23 -11.25
N GLY A 65 3.61 -32.54 -11.79
CA GLY A 65 2.22 -33.00 -11.83
C GLY A 65 1.52 -33.02 -10.48
N LYS A 66 2.04 -32.30 -9.48
CA LYS A 66 1.49 -32.24 -8.11
C LYS A 66 0.51 -31.09 -7.90
N ALA A 67 0.35 -30.22 -8.89
CA ALA A 67 -0.58 -29.10 -8.83
C ALA A 67 -2.01 -29.57 -9.15
N SER A 68 -2.99 -28.95 -8.49
CA SER A 68 -4.41 -29.07 -8.80
C SER A 68 -5.00 -27.67 -8.88
N ASP A 69 -6.14 -27.55 -9.57
CA ASP A 69 -6.85 -26.28 -9.68
C ASP A 69 -7.31 -25.81 -8.30
N MET A 70 -7.35 -24.49 -8.11
CA MET A 70 -7.84 -23.89 -6.88
C MET A 70 -9.33 -24.17 -6.73
N ASP A 71 -9.68 -24.84 -5.63
CA ASP A 71 -11.06 -25.16 -5.27
C ASP A 71 -11.65 -24.01 -4.46
N TYR A 72 -12.44 -23.17 -5.13
CA TYR A 72 -13.02 -21.96 -4.54
C TYR A 72 -14.08 -22.26 -3.46
N ASP A 73 -14.65 -23.47 -3.46
CA ASP A 73 -15.65 -23.88 -2.46
C ASP A 73 -15.00 -24.28 -1.11
N LYS A 74 -13.66 -24.32 -1.05
CA LYS A 74 -12.87 -24.69 0.14
C LYS A 74 -12.00 -23.55 0.69
N LEU A 75 -12.16 -22.34 0.17
CA LEU A 75 -11.44 -21.15 0.63
C LEU A 75 -12.03 -20.53 1.89
#